data_AF-A0A963VUR6-F1
#
_entry.id   AF-A0A963VUR6-F1
#
_cell.length_a   1.000
_cell.length_b   1.000
_cell.length_c   1.000
_cell.angle_alpha   90.00
_cell.angle_beta   90.00
_cell.angle_gamma   90.00
#
_symmetry.space_group_name_H-M   'P 1'
#
loop_
_entity.id
_entity.type
_entity.pdbx_description
1 polymer ?
#
loop_
_entity_poly.entity_id
_entity_poly.type
_entity_poly.pdbx_seq_one_letter_code
_entity_poly.pdbx_strand_id
1 'polypeptide(L)'
;MEGVPAFTPLQNWKRPTQLWSAITGVEWVSPGGGVVTYPLRKAGEVIAWIREEGDYLDWYCCGPQAQVAPWIEETLKAEGWARRTQ
;
A
#
# COMPACT_ATOMS: atom_id res chain seq x y z
N MET A 1 -0.33 -1.37 38.66
CA MET A 1 -0.07 -2.34 37.58
C MET A 1 -1.08 -1.99 36.50
N GLU A 2 -0.75 -1.01 35.66
CA GLU A 2 -1.70 -0.40 34.73
C GLU A 2 -1.95 -1.31 33.52
N GLY A 3 -3.22 -1.44 33.15
CA GLY A 3 -3.68 -2.29 32.07
C GLY A 3 -3.14 -1.79 30.72
N VAL A 4 -2.30 -2.62 30.11
CA VAL A 4 -1.90 -2.47 28.71
C VAL A 4 -3.17 -2.50 27.86
N PRO A 5 -3.49 -1.45 27.08
CA PRO A 5 -4.69 -1.47 26.26
C PRO A 5 -4.54 -2.60 25.25
N ALA A 6 -5.51 -3.50 25.25
CA ALA A 6 -5.62 -4.59 24.30
C ALA A 6 -5.64 -4.01 22.88
N PHE A 7 -4.47 -4.04 22.24
CA PHE A 7 -4.32 -3.86 20.80
C PHE A 7 -5.14 -4.97 20.14
N THR A 8 -6.36 -4.66 19.74
CA THR A 8 -7.29 -5.63 19.16
C THR A 8 -6.75 -6.08 17.79
N PRO A 9 -6.54 -7.38 17.54
CA PRO A 9 -5.92 -7.89 16.30
C PRO A 9 -6.69 -7.63 14.99
N LEU A 10 -7.85 -6.96 15.04
CA LEU A 10 -8.79 -6.85 13.91
C LEU A 10 -8.80 -5.48 13.21
N GLN A 11 -8.02 -4.49 13.65
CA GLN A 11 -7.86 -3.21 12.92
C GLN A 11 -6.62 -3.18 12.01
N ASN A 12 -5.71 -4.14 12.13
CA ASN A 12 -4.48 -4.20 11.32
C ASN A 12 -4.63 -4.90 9.96
N TRP A 13 -5.71 -5.65 9.73
CA TRP A 13 -5.93 -6.37 8.47
C TRP A 13 -6.42 -5.47 7.32
N LYS A 14 -6.83 -4.23 7.60
CA LYS A 14 -7.30 -3.29 6.56
C LYS A 14 -6.19 -2.56 5.79
N ARG A 15 -4.92 -2.66 6.19
CA ARG A 15 -3.83 -1.85 5.63
C ARG A 15 -3.11 -2.45 4.41
N PRO A 16 -2.75 -3.74 4.36
CA PRO A 16 -1.99 -4.28 3.23
C PRO A 16 -2.78 -4.32 1.93
N THR A 17 -4.07 -4.67 2.00
CA THR A 17 -4.98 -4.66 0.85
C THR A 17 -5.13 -3.28 0.24
N GLN A 18 -5.32 -2.24 1.08
CA GLN A 18 -5.43 -0.87 0.58
C GLN A 18 -4.14 -0.37 -0.06
N LEU A 19 -2.98 -0.75 0.51
CA LEU A 19 -1.69 -0.42 -0.08
C LEU A 19 -1.50 -1.15 -1.42
N TRP A 20 -1.80 -2.45 -1.48
CA TRP A 20 -1.75 -3.22 -2.72
C TRP A 20 -2.64 -2.60 -3.79
N SER A 21 -3.88 -2.25 -3.45
CA SER A 21 -4.83 -1.56 -4.33
C SER A 21 -4.30 -0.21 -4.83
N ALA A 22 -3.65 0.56 -3.97
CA ALA A 22 -3.17 1.90 -4.28
C ALA A 22 -1.90 1.92 -5.15
N ILE A 23 -1.09 0.87 -5.13
CA ILE A 23 0.15 0.79 -5.94
C ILE A 23 -0.05 -0.01 -7.23
N THR A 24 -1.07 -0.86 -7.30
CA THR A 24 -1.30 -1.73 -8.46
C THR A 24 -2.02 -0.99 -9.58
N GLY A 25 -1.36 -0.86 -10.73
CA GLY A 25 -1.90 -0.17 -11.90
C GLY A 25 -2.09 1.34 -11.71
N VAL A 26 -1.51 1.93 -10.67
CA VAL A 26 -1.53 3.37 -10.41
C VAL A 26 -0.15 3.93 -10.70
N GLU A 27 -0.08 4.97 -11.53
CA GLU A 27 1.15 5.71 -11.76
C GLU A 27 1.39 6.73 -10.64
N TRP A 28 2.51 6.57 -9.95
CA TRP A 28 2.98 7.50 -8.93
C TRP A 28 4.23 8.21 -9.44
N VAL A 29 4.24 9.53 -9.33
CA VAL A 29 5.36 10.41 -9.65
C VAL A 29 6.11 10.68 -8.36
N SER A 30 7.38 10.29 -8.32
CA SER A 30 8.30 10.57 -7.22
C SER A 30 8.68 12.06 -7.15
N PRO A 31 9.20 12.54 -6.01
CA PRO A 31 9.71 13.91 -5.89
C PRO A 31 10.80 14.27 -6.92
N GLY A 32 11.56 13.28 -7.39
CA GLY A 32 12.58 13.43 -8.44
C GLY A 32 12.03 13.38 -9.87
N GLY A 33 10.70 13.30 -10.06
CA GLY A 33 10.05 13.25 -11.37
C GLY A 33 9.99 11.86 -12.02
N GLY A 34 10.56 10.83 -11.38
CA GLY A 34 10.45 9.45 -11.85
C GLY A 34 9.04 8.90 -11.67
N VAL A 35 8.54 8.16 -12.65
CA VAL A 35 7.20 7.52 -12.62
C VAL A 35 7.34 6.04 -12.28
N VAL A 36 6.53 5.56 -11.35
CA VAL A 36 6.51 4.16 -10.90
C VAL A 36 5.10 3.61 -11.03
N THR A 37 4.99 2.37 -11.51
CA THR A 37 3.72 1.62 -11.56
C THR A 37 3.93 0.14 -11.27
N TYR A 38 3.08 -0.38 -10.39
CA TYR A 38 2.89 -1.76 -9.95
C TYR A 38 2.15 -2.72 -10.90
N PRO A 39 2.76 -3.69 -11.62
CA PRO A 39 1.99 -4.86 -12.07
C PRO A 39 1.58 -5.73 -10.87
N LEU A 40 0.47 -6.48 -10.98
CA LEU A 40 -0.19 -7.19 -9.87
C LEU A 40 0.78 -8.06 -9.05
N ARG A 41 1.61 -8.87 -9.71
CA ARG A 41 2.60 -9.72 -9.04
C ARG A 41 3.63 -8.88 -8.27
N LYS A 42 4.17 -7.83 -8.91
CA LYS A 42 5.22 -7.02 -8.31
C LYS A 42 4.69 -6.21 -7.13
N ALA A 43 3.44 -5.77 -7.19
CA ALA A 43 2.77 -5.16 -6.04
C ALA A 43 2.72 -6.13 -4.83
N GLY A 44 2.43 -7.41 -5.05
CA GLY A 44 2.49 -8.43 -4.01
C GLY A 44 3.88 -8.56 -3.37
N GLU A 45 4.93 -8.59 -4.19
CA GLU A 45 6.33 -8.60 -3.70
C GLU A 45 6.67 -7.36 -2.87
N VAL A 46 6.21 -6.18 -3.29
CA VAL A 46 6.44 -4.92 -2.55
C VAL A 46 5.76 -4.96 -1.18
N ILE A 47 4.54 -5.48 -1.08
CA ILE A 47 3.86 -5.64 0.22
C ILE A 47 4.60 -6.61 1.13
N ALA A 48 5.00 -7.78 0.62
CA ALA A 48 5.77 -8.77 1.37
C ALA A 48 7.08 -8.15 1.90
N TRP A 49 7.77 -7.38 1.05
CA TRP A 49 9.00 -6.68 1.43
C TRP A 49 8.78 -5.61 2.51
N ILE A 50 7.75 -4.75 2.37
CA ILE A 50 7.45 -3.69 3.36
C ILE A 50 7.05 -4.28 4.71
N ARG A 51 6.36 -5.43 4.71
CA ARG A 51 5.86 -6.07 5.94
C ARG A 51 6.86 -7.03 6.57
N GLU A 52 7.90 -7.43 5.85
CA GLU A 52 8.79 -8.54 6.22
C GLU A 52 8.00 -9.82 6.55
N GLU A 53 6.86 -10.03 5.87
CA GLU A 53 5.86 -11.06 6.18
C GLU A 53 5.31 -11.70 4.90
N GLY A 54 5.27 -13.03 4.90
CA GLY A 54 4.74 -13.83 3.79
C GLY A 54 5.58 -13.72 2.52
N ASP A 55 4.98 -14.12 1.41
CA ASP A 55 5.52 -13.92 0.07
C ASP A 55 4.51 -13.19 -0.83
N TYR A 56 4.86 -13.02 -2.11
CA TYR A 56 4.00 -12.28 -3.02
C TYR A 56 2.62 -12.92 -3.23
N LEU A 57 2.48 -14.24 -3.09
CA LEU A 57 1.22 -14.98 -3.27
C LEU A 57 0.23 -14.64 -2.16
N ASP A 58 0.70 -14.43 -0.93
CA ASP A 58 -0.14 -14.05 0.20
C ASP A 58 -0.84 -12.70 -0.04
N TRP A 59 -0.22 -11.84 -0.84
CA TRP A 59 -0.70 -10.49 -1.14
C TRP A 59 -1.23 -10.34 -2.58
N TYR A 60 -1.10 -11.37 -3.41
CA TYR A 60 -1.51 -11.33 -4.81
C TYR A 60 -3.03 -11.21 -4.94
N CYS A 61 -3.50 -10.17 -5.63
CA CYS A 61 -4.93 -9.90 -5.82
C CYS A 61 -5.73 -9.79 -4.50
N CYS A 62 -5.09 -9.36 -3.40
CA CYS A 62 -5.76 -9.27 -2.11
C CYS A 62 -6.79 -8.12 -2.02
N GLY A 63 -6.92 -7.29 -3.07
CA GLY A 63 -7.85 -6.16 -3.15
C GLY A 63 -8.22 -5.75 -4.57
N PRO A 64 -9.10 -4.75 -4.72
CA PRO A 64 -9.45 -4.16 -6.01
C PRO A 64 -8.27 -3.34 -6.58
N GLN A 65 -7.96 -3.50 -7.86
CA GLN A 65 -6.88 -2.76 -8.53
C GLN A 65 -7.22 -1.27 -8.67
N ALA A 66 -6.19 -0.42 -8.65
CA ALA A 66 -6.28 1.02 -8.89
C ALA A 66 -7.22 1.79 -7.94
N GLN A 67 -7.48 1.24 -6.76
CA GLN A 67 -8.23 1.93 -5.72
C GLN A 67 -7.28 2.54 -4.69
N VAL A 68 -7.19 3.87 -4.70
CA VAL A 68 -6.36 4.62 -3.75
C VAL A 68 -7.22 5.06 -2.58
N ALA A 69 -6.88 4.62 -1.37
CA ALA A 69 -7.51 5.12 -0.16
C ALA A 69 -7.03 6.57 0.13
N PRO A 70 -7.90 7.48 0.59
CA PRO A 70 -7.53 8.89 0.81
C PRO A 70 -6.29 9.07 1.69
N TRP A 71 -6.17 8.27 2.77
CA TRP A 71 -5.02 8.34 3.67
C TRP A 71 -3.70 7.96 2.99
N ILE A 72 -3.71 7.06 2.00
CA ILE A 72 -2.50 6.67 1.25
C ILE A 72 -2.08 7.82 0.34
N GLU A 73 -3.03 8.44 -0.35
CA GLU A 73 -2.76 9.61 -1.20
C GLU A 73 -2.22 10.77 -0.38
N GLU A 74 -2.83 11.07 0.76
CA GLU A 74 -2.37 12.10 1.70
C GLU A 74 -0.96 11.80 2.24
N THR A 75 -0.69 10.56 2.63
CA THR A 75 0.63 10.14 3.14
C THR A 75 1.70 10.26 2.05
N LEU A 76 1.45 9.73 0.85
CA LEU A 76 2.40 9.82 -0.26
C LEU A 76 2.63 11.27 -0.69
N LYS A 77 1.57 12.10 -0.70
CA LYS A 77 1.67 13.53 -0.98
C LYS A 77 2.52 14.28 0.05
N ALA A 78 2.41 13.93 1.34
CA ALA A 78 3.26 14.50 2.38
C ALA A 78 4.76 14.22 2.14
N GLU A 79 5.07 13.06 1.55
CA GLU A 79 6.42 12.64 1.13
C GLU A 79 6.81 13.18 -0.27
N GLY A 80 6.00 14.06 -0.86
CA GLY A 80 6.26 14.69 -2.16
C GLY A 80 5.93 13.83 -3.38
N TRP A 81 5.24 12.69 -3.19
CA TRP A 81 4.74 11.89 -4.30
C TRP A 81 3.41 12.44 -4.83
N ALA A 82 3.18 12.30 -6.12
CA ALA A 82 1.93 12.69 -6.75
C ALA A 82 1.36 11.54 -7.57
N ARG A 83 0.06 11.31 -7.49
CA ARG A 83 -0.61 10.39 -8.41
C ARG A 83 -0.71 11.05 -9.78
N ARG A 84 -0.33 10.32 -10.82
CA ARG A 84 -0.59 10.77 -12.20
C ARG A 84 -2.02 10.40 -12.57
N THR A 85 -2.93 11.34 -12.43
CA THR A 85 -4.27 11.21 -13.01
C THR A 85 -4.17 11.45 -14.51
N GLN A 86 -4.57 10.46 -15.31
CA GLN A 86 -4.88 10.68 -16.72
C GLN A 86 -6.11 11.56 -16.87
#